data_AF-A0A7C2M9E3-F1
#
_entry.id   AF-A0A7C2M9E3-F1
#
_cell.length_a   1.000
_cell.length_b   1.000
_cell.length_c   1.000
_cell.angle_alpha   90.00
_cell.angle_beta   90.00
_cell.angle_gamma   90.00
#
_symmetry.space_group_name_H-M   'P 1'
#
loop_
_entity.id
_entity.type
_entity.pdbx_description
1 polymer ?
#
loop_
_entity_poly.entity_id
_entity_poly.type
_entity_poly.pdbx_seq_one_letter_code
_entity_poly.pdbx_strand_id
1 'polypeptide(L)'
;MRKALLLLIVLLGFTACYQPERNCSDFKNGTFEFESYLNGELVKTRFVRNDTIEIDYFRGKADTSSVRWINDCEYIVRNKNPKSRAEEKP
;
A
#
# COMPACT_ATOMS: atom_id res chain seq x y z
N MET A 1 -39.44 22.14 21.71
CA MET A 1 -38.37 22.73 20.87
C MET A 1 -36.95 22.36 21.35
N ARG A 2 -36.56 22.60 22.61
CA ARG A 2 -35.20 22.24 23.14
C ARG A 2 -34.80 20.75 23.00
N LYS A 3 -35.73 19.81 23.23
CA LYS A 3 -35.46 18.36 23.09
C LYS A 3 -35.19 17.93 21.64
N ALA A 4 -35.86 18.56 20.68
CA ALA A 4 -35.65 18.29 19.25
C ALA A 4 -34.29 18.80 18.78
N LEU A 5 -33.84 19.96 19.29
CA LEU A 5 -32.51 20.51 19.00
C LEU A 5 -31.39 19.59 19.53
N LEU A 6 -31.54 19.07 20.76
CA LEU A 6 -30.60 18.10 21.32
C LEU A 6 -30.53 16.80 20.51
N LEU A 7 -31.68 16.30 20.05
CA LEU A 7 -31.76 15.12 19.18
C LEU A 7 -31.07 15.34 17.82
N LEU A 8 -31.21 16.53 17.23
CA LEU A 8 -30.56 16.90 15.97
C LEU A 8 -29.04 16.95 16.10
N ILE A 9 -28.54 17.52 17.22
CA ILE A 9 -27.10 17.59 17.51
C ILE A 9 -26.50 16.19 17.68
N VAL A 10 -27.21 15.29 18.36
CA VAL A 10 -26.79 13.90 18.52
C VAL A 10 -26.76 13.18 17.16
N LEU A 11 -27.75 13.39 16.29
CA LEU A 11 -27.77 12.78 14.94
C LEU A 11 -26.59 13.24 14.07
N LEU A 12 -26.25 14.53 14.12
CA LEU A 12 -25.12 15.10 13.36
C LEU A 12 -23.76 14.57 13.85
N GLY A 13 -23.66 14.16 15.12
CA GLY A 13 -22.44 13.53 15.64
C GLY A 13 -22.15 12.15 15.02
N PHE A 14 -23.17 11.44 14.53
CA PHE A 14 -23.01 10.12 13.92
C PHE A 14 -22.58 10.14 12.45
N THR A 15 -22.53 11.31 11.79
CA THR A 15 -22.13 11.42 10.37
C THR A 15 -20.69 11.89 10.15
N ALA A 16 -19.93 12.12 11.22
CA ALA A 16 -18.56 12.67 11.17
C ALA A 16 -17.46 11.63 10.83
N CYS A 17 -17.78 10.53 10.14
CA CYS A 17 -16.78 9.56 9.70
C CYS A 17 -15.89 10.17 8.61
N TYR A 18 -14.61 10.38 8.92
CA TYR A 18 -13.61 10.76 7.92
C TYR A 18 -13.35 9.58 6.97
N GLN A 19 -13.55 9.80 5.68
CA GLN A 19 -13.15 8.87 4.63
C GLN A 19 -11.86 9.41 3.98
N PRO A 20 -10.72 8.72 4.13
CA PRO A 20 -9.52 9.12 3.41
C PRO A 20 -9.75 9.01 1.90
N GLU A 21 -9.18 9.93 1.14
CA GLU A 21 -9.19 9.87 -0.31
C GLU A 21 -8.53 8.58 -0.79
N ARG A 22 -9.25 7.81 -1.62
CA ARG A 22 -8.82 6.50 -2.10
C ARG A 22 -8.71 6.50 -3.62
N ASN A 23 -7.68 7.16 -4.14
CA ASN A 23 -7.35 7.13 -5.56
C ASN A 23 -6.23 6.11 -5.82
N CYS A 24 -6.60 4.83 -5.90
CA CYS A 24 -5.61 3.75 -6.07
C CYS A 24 -4.83 3.83 -7.39
N SER A 25 -5.39 4.50 -8.41
CA SER A 25 -4.74 4.66 -9.70
C SER A 25 -3.42 5.43 -9.61
N ASP A 26 -3.31 6.35 -8.64
CA ASP A 26 -2.10 7.14 -8.38
C ASP A 26 -0.92 6.27 -7.88
N PHE A 27 -1.21 5.05 -7.40
CA PHE A 27 -0.22 4.12 -6.83
C PHE A 27 0.14 2.96 -7.76
N LYS A 28 -0.38 2.96 -9.01
CA LYS A 28 -0.05 1.92 -9.99
C LYS A 28 1.39 2.00 -10.47
N ASN A 29 1.87 3.21 -10.72
CA ASN A 29 3.19 3.47 -11.26
C ASN A 29 3.88 4.55 -10.45
N GLY A 30 5.17 4.38 -10.18
CA GLY A 30 5.91 5.38 -9.44
C GLY A 30 7.14 4.84 -8.75
N THR A 31 7.79 5.73 -8.01
CA THR A 31 8.84 5.37 -7.06
C THR A 31 8.28 5.54 -5.67
N PHE A 32 8.39 4.49 -4.87
CA PHE A 32 7.91 4.47 -3.50
C PHE A 32 9.07 4.13 -2.57
N GLU A 33 8.96 4.62 -1.34
CA GLU A 33 9.95 4.39 -0.31
C GLU A 33 9.25 4.18 1.01
N PHE A 34 9.74 3.21 1.79
CA PHE A 34 9.28 3.00 3.15
C PHE A 34 10.45 2.68 4.06
N GLU A 35 10.29 3.04 5.33
CA GLU A 35 11.26 2.79 6.38
C GLU A 35 10.64 1.85 7.41
N SER A 36 11.42 0.86 7.85
CA SER A 36 11.01 -0.08 8.88
C SER A 36 12.17 -0.41 9.82
N TYR A 37 11.87 -0.67 11.09
CA TYR A 37 12.89 -1.13 12.03
C TYR A 37 13.08 -2.64 11.88
N LEU A 38 14.28 -3.06 11.49
CA LEU A 38 14.67 -4.46 11.41
C LEU A 38 15.86 -4.69 12.35
N ASN A 39 15.69 -5.53 13.36
CA ASN A 39 16.72 -5.82 14.38
C ASN A 39 17.31 -4.56 15.04
N GLY A 40 16.48 -3.53 15.27
CA GLY A 40 16.91 -2.27 15.89
C GLY A 40 17.55 -1.26 14.94
N GLU A 41 17.72 -1.61 13.66
CA GLU A 41 18.21 -0.70 12.62
C GLU A 41 17.04 -0.15 11.79
N LEU A 42 17.04 1.16 11.51
CA LEU A 42 16.10 1.75 10.56
C LEU A 42 16.54 1.40 9.14
N VAL A 43 15.76 0.55 8.47
CA VAL A 43 16.03 0.09 7.12
C VAL A 43 15.08 0.75 6.13
N LYS A 44 15.68 1.40 5.13
CA LYS A 44 14.97 2.03 4.02
C LYS A 44 14.90 1.07 2.84
N THR A 45 13.70 0.90 2.30
CA THR A 45 13.45 0.12 1.08
C THR A 45 12.83 1.04 0.06
N ARG A 46 13.37 1.02 -1.16
CA ARG A 46 12.85 1.79 -2.29
C ARG A 46 12.37 0.82 -3.35
N PHE A 47 11.22 1.05 -3.96
CA PHE A 47 10.78 0.27 -5.09
C PHE A 47 10.23 1.14 -6.21
N VAL A 48 10.51 0.71 -7.44
CA VAL A 48 10.08 1.39 -8.66
C VAL A 48 9.12 0.45 -9.37
N ARG A 49 7.86 0.87 -9.47
CA ARG A 49 6.80 0.10 -10.13
C ARG A 49 6.45 0.73 -11.46
N ASN A 50 6.41 -0.11 -12.47
CA ASN A 50 5.79 0.15 -13.76
C ASN A 50 4.72 -0.94 -13.99
N ASP A 51 3.74 -0.67 -14.83
CA ASP A 51 2.49 -1.42 -15.00
C ASP A 51 2.61 -2.95 -14.79
N THR A 52 3.62 -3.57 -15.39
CA THR A 52 3.85 -5.02 -15.37
C THR A 52 5.02 -5.50 -14.50
N ILE A 53 5.83 -4.60 -13.95
CA ILE A 53 7.05 -4.95 -13.20
C ILE A 53 7.30 -4.05 -11.98
N GLU A 54 7.93 -4.63 -10.97
CA GLU A 54 8.41 -3.92 -9.79
C GLU A 54 9.88 -4.23 -9.58
N ILE A 55 10.68 -3.19 -9.36
CA ILE A 55 12.11 -3.32 -9.02
C ILE A 55 12.28 -2.84 -7.58
N ASP A 56 12.58 -3.78 -6.69
CA ASP A 56 12.78 -3.54 -5.26
C ASP A 56 14.26 -3.36 -4.96
N TYR A 57 14.60 -2.31 -4.21
CA TYR A 57 15.94 -2.01 -3.73
C TYR A 57 15.97 -2.16 -2.20
N PHE A 58 16.57 -3.24 -1.73
CA PHE A 58 16.71 -3.55 -0.31
C PHE A 58 18.19 -3.74 0.04
N ARG A 59 18.72 -2.91 0.97
CA ARG A 59 20.13 -2.96 1.42
C ARG A 59 21.14 -2.98 0.26
N GLY A 60 20.90 -2.15 -0.76
CA GLY A 60 21.76 -2.05 -1.95
C GLY A 60 21.66 -3.20 -2.94
N LYS A 61 20.79 -4.19 -2.71
CA LYS A 61 20.49 -5.26 -3.66
C LYS A 61 19.19 -4.94 -4.38
N ALA A 62 19.19 -5.15 -5.70
CA ALA A 62 18.00 -5.05 -6.52
C ALA A 62 17.39 -6.44 -6.76
N ASP A 63 16.08 -6.53 -6.70
CA ASP A 63 15.31 -7.68 -7.16
C ASP A 63 14.18 -7.23 -8.08
N THR A 64 13.66 -8.13 -8.92
CA THR A 64 12.61 -7.80 -9.90
C THR A 64 11.46 -8.78 -9.78
N SER A 65 10.26 -8.21 -9.67
CA SER A 65 9.01 -8.95 -9.65
C SER A 65 8.12 -8.58 -10.84
N SER A 66 7.24 -9.49 -11.24
CA SER A 66 6.11 -9.19 -12.11
C SER A 66 4.93 -8.72 -11.29
N VAL A 67 4.18 -7.77 -11.85
CA VAL A 67 2.98 -7.20 -11.27
C VAL A 67 1.79 -7.59 -12.14
N ARG A 68 0.72 -8.11 -11.52
CA ARG A 68 -0.56 -8.40 -12.17
C ARG A 68 -1.69 -7.75 -11.41
N TRP A 69 -2.29 -6.73 -11.99
CA TRP A 69 -3.46 -6.05 -11.42
C TRP A 69 -4.71 -6.92 -11.49
N ILE A 70 -5.46 -6.95 -10.38
CA ILE A 70 -6.79 -7.54 -10.28
C ILE A 70 -7.84 -6.45 -10.49
N ASN A 71 -7.59 -5.27 -9.93
CA ASN A 71 -8.36 -4.03 -10.11
C ASN A 71 -7.46 -2.83 -9.82
N ASP A 72 -8.01 -1.63 -9.64
CA ASP A 72 -7.21 -0.43 -9.41
C ASP A 72 -6.45 -0.42 -8.08
N CYS A 73 -6.93 -1.15 -7.06
CA CYS A 73 -6.38 -1.17 -5.71
C CYS A 73 -5.63 -2.46 -5.36
N GLU A 74 -5.86 -3.54 -6.10
CA GLU A 74 -5.36 -4.87 -5.78
C GLU A 74 -4.52 -5.43 -6.94
N TYR A 75 -3.38 -6.01 -6.59
CA TYR A 75 -2.45 -6.63 -7.53
C TYR A 75 -1.70 -7.77 -6.85
N ILE A 76 -1.15 -8.65 -7.67
CA ILE A 76 -0.30 -9.76 -7.26
C ILE A 76 1.11 -9.47 -7.73
N VAL A 77 2.07 -9.62 -6.83
CA VAL A 77 3.51 -9.50 -7.09
C VAL A 77 4.14 -10.89 -7.05
N ARG A 78 4.93 -11.24 -8.07
CA ARG A 78 5.68 -12.51 -8.12
C ARG A 78 7.13 -12.26 -8.47
N ASN A 79 8.04 -12.80 -7.67
CA ASN A 79 9.47 -12.70 -7.93
C ASN A 79 9.81 -13.38 -9.27
N LYS A 80 10.57 -12.72 -10.14
CA LYS A 80 10.99 -13.29 -11.43
C LYS A 80 12.15 -14.29 -11.30
N ASN A 81 12.98 -14.13 -10.27
CA ASN A 81 14.18 -14.94 -10.05
C ASN A 81 14.27 -15.43 -8.59
N PRO A 82 13.30 -16.23 -8.12
CA PRO A 82 13.30 -16.72 -6.75
C PRO A 82 14.53 -17.61 -6.49
N LYS A 83 15.27 -17.33 -5.41
CA LYS A 83 16.44 -18.11 -4.99
C LYS A 83 16.11 -19.20 -3.98
N SER A 84 14.91 -19.17 -3.42
CA SER A 84 14.41 -20.14 -2.46
C SER A 84 12.93 -20.43 -2.69
N ARG A 85 12.45 -21.60 -2.23
CA ARG A 85 11.01 -21.94 -2.26
C ARG A 85 10.15 -20.96 -1.45
N ALA A 86 10.74 -20.26 -0.48
CA ALA A 86 10.05 -19.23 0.27
C ALA A 86 9.78 -17.97 -0.57
N GLU A 87 10.65 -17.69 -1.54
CA GLU A 87 10.48 -16.59 -2.51
C GLU A 87 9.55 -16.96 -3.67
N GLU A 88 9.52 -18.25 -4.03
CA GLU A 88 8.60 -18.82 -5.02
C GLU A 88 7.18 -18.94 -4.43
N LYS A 89 6.52 -17.79 -4.21
CA LYS A 89 5.11 -17.76 -3.82
C LYS A 89 4.22 -18.28 -4.98
N PRO A 90 3.27 -19.19 -4.71
CA PRO A 90 2.46 -19.85 -5.75
C PRO A 90 1.47 -18.95 -6.53
#